data_AF-A0A4S5C263-F1
#
_entry.id   AF-A0A4S5C263-F1
#
_cell.length_a   1.000
_cell.length_b   1.000
_cell.length_c   1.000
_cell.angle_alpha   90.00
_cell.angle_beta   90.00
_cell.angle_gamma   90.00
#
_symmetry.space_group_name_H-M   'P 1'
#
loop_
_entity.id
_entity.type
_entity.pdbx_description
1 polymer ?
#
loop_
_entity_poly.entity_id
_entity_poly.type
_entity_poly.pdbx_seq_one_letter_code
_entity_poly.pdbx_strand_id
1 'polypeptide(L)'
;MSKLVIPAILLASSTLAYADSDTMINGLDFGPLAQLAGTWKSTDTGGVDVAPGQEGSKVGKGGPAVEPFYETITFEPAADAKNASEQYLVAMYYKQEVFRKRDNGKFHDQRGYLIYDKKNQVVYNSYCIPRAVCVVTEGKAGNKIDFKTGKRGIAESTYMTANDTTTDFTLTLDFSEKDKLKYNQTTSLQVYGKPFAHSDSGSLTRVK
;
A
#
# COMPACT_ATOMS: atom_id res chain seq x y z
N MET A 1 54.67 9.56 -34.78
CA MET A 1 53.52 10.32 -34.24
C MET A 1 52.59 9.32 -33.56
N SER A 2 52.76 9.10 -32.26
CA SER A 2 51.98 8.14 -31.48
C SER A 2 50.63 8.74 -31.09
N LYS A 3 49.52 8.06 -31.43
CA LYS A 3 48.17 8.47 -31.04
C LYS A 3 47.88 7.88 -29.66
N LEU A 4 47.80 8.74 -28.65
CA LEU A 4 47.32 8.39 -27.32
C LEU A 4 45.79 8.35 -27.35
N VAL A 5 45.20 7.18 -27.08
CA VAL A 5 43.75 7.03 -26.88
C VAL A 5 43.51 7.01 -25.37
N ILE A 6 42.79 8.00 -24.85
CA ILE A 6 42.37 8.07 -23.45
C ILE A 6 40.95 7.50 -23.36
N PRO A 7 40.67 6.47 -22.56
CA PRO A 7 39.32 5.99 -22.36
C PRO A 7 38.58 6.93 -21.40
N ALA A 8 37.45 7.49 -21.84
CA ALA A 8 36.55 8.24 -21.00
C ALA A 8 35.75 7.27 -20.11
N ILE A 9 36.03 7.27 -18.81
CA ILE A 9 35.21 6.58 -17.81
C ILE A 9 33.97 7.43 -17.58
N LEU A 10 32.81 7.00 -18.08
CA LEU A 10 31.53 7.55 -17.64
C LEU A 10 31.27 7.10 -16.20
N LEU A 11 31.51 7.99 -15.26
CA LEU A 11 30.92 7.91 -13.93
C LEU A 11 29.41 8.15 -14.07
N ALA A 12 28.63 7.08 -14.04
CA ALA A 12 27.20 7.17 -13.84
C ALA A 12 26.97 7.72 -12.43
N SER A 13 26.67 9.01 -12.35
CA SER A 13 26.22 9.68 -11.14
C SER A 13 24.90 9.04 -10.70
N SER A 14 24.96 8.04 -9.83
CA SER A 14 23.81 7.61 -9.06
C SER A 14 23.38 8.82 -8.24
N THR A 15 22.28 9.47 -8.64
CA THR A 15 21.68 10.52 -7.82
C THR A 15 21.27 9.85 -6.52
N LEU A 16 22.03 10.11 -5.46
CA LEU A 16 21.65 9.86 -4.08
C LEU A 16 20.28 10.53 -3.88
N ALA A 17 19.24 9.70 -3.88
CA ALA A 17 17.88 10.12 -3.65
C ALA A 17 17.79 10.75 -2.26
N TYR A 18 17.41 12.03 -2.23
CA TYR A 18 16.92 12.81 -1.09
C TYR A 18 17.20 12.22 0.31
N ALA A 19 18.41 12.47 0.82
CA ALA A 19 18.77 12.24 2.21
C ALA A 19 18.35 13.44 3.08
N ASP A 20 17.98 13.16 4.32
CA ASP A 20 17.40 14.02 5.38
C ASP A 20 15.87 14.21 5.34
N SER A 21 15.13 13.09 5.35
CA SER A 21 13.81 13.10 6.02
C SER A 21 14.03 12.87 7.50
N ASP A 22 13.51 13.75 8.36
CA ASP A 22 13.45 13.50 9.79
C ASP A 22 12.66 12.21 10.02
N THR A 23 13.32 11.21 10.60
CA THR A 23 12.74 9.89 10.87
C THR A 23 12.03 9.86 12.22
N MET A 24 12.21 10.89 13.03
CA MET A 24 11.70 10.96 14.39
C MET A 24 10.35 11.69 14.42
N ILE A 25 9.34 11.06 14.99
CA ILE A 25 8.06 11.71 15.29
C ILE A 25 7.70 11.37 16.74
N ASN A 26 7.47 12.39 17.56
CA ASN A 26 7.14 12.24 18.99
C ASN A 26 8.14 11.35 19.76
N GLY A 27 9.43 11.40 19.39
CA GLY A 27 10.49 10.62 20.04
C GLY A 27 10.62 9.17 19.56
N LEU A 28 9.84 8.75 18.56
CA LEU A 28 9.90 7.41 17.96
C LEU A 28 10.52 7.47 16.55
N ASP A 29 11.38 6.51 16.23
CA ASP A 29 12.00 6.38 14.91
C ASP A 29 11.11 5.56 13.98
N PHE A 30 10.43 6.24 13.06
CA PHE A 30 9.58 5.63 12.02
C PHE A 30 10.36 5.24 10.77
N GLY A 31 11.67 5.52 10.72
CA GLY A 31 12.49 5.32 9.54
C GLY A 31 11.85 5.96 8.29
N PRO A 32 11.81 5.24 7.15
CA PRO A 32 11.18 5.75 5.93
C PRO A 32 9.72 6.19 6.11
N LEU A 33 8.97 5.55 7.01
CA LEU A 33 7.54 5.80 7.18
C LEU A 33 7.23 7.19 7.76
N ALA A 34 8.22 7.87 8.37
CA ALA A 34 8.03 9.22 8.89
C ALA A 34 7.47 10.18 7.82
N GLN A 35 7.86 9.98 6.57
CA GLN A 35 7.39 10.77 5.44
C GLN A 35 5.89 10.62 5.16
N LEU A 36 5.25 9.53 5.58
CA LEU A 36 3.82 9.30 5.36
C LEU A 36 2.93 10.08 6.33
N ALA A 37 3.47 10.58 7.44
CA ALA A 37 2.68 11.27 8.47
C ALA A 37 1.83 12.42 7.91
N GLY A 38 0.55 12.40 8.27
CA GLY A 38 -0.44 13.37 7.81
C GLY A 38 -1.48 12.76 6.87
N THR A 39 -2.18 13.63 6.15
CA THR A 39 -3.31 13.25 5.27
C THR A 39 -2.95 13.44 3.81
N TRP A 40 -3.42 12.52 2.99
CA TRP A 40 -3.21 12.42 1.55
C TRP A 40 -4.55 12.31 0.86
N LYS A 41 -4.72 13.00 -0.27
CA LYS A 41 -5.94 12.94 -1.09
C LYS A 41 -5.60 12.63 -2.53
N SER A 42 -6.50 11.95 -3.23
CA SER A 42 -6.30 11.68 -4.66
C SER A 42 -5.95 12.94 -5.44
N THR A 43 -5.07 12.80 -6.43
CA THR A 43 -4.91 13.79 -7.50
C THR A 43 -6.21 13.90 -8.31
N ASP A 44 -6.34 14.95 -9.13
CA ASP A 44 -7.56 15.18 -9.94
C ASP A 44 -7.95 13.98 -10.81
N THR A 45 -6.95 13.23 -11.30
CA THR A 45 -7.14 11.98 -12.05
C THR A 45 -7.90 10.92 -11.25
N GLY A 46 -7.81 10.92 -9.93
CA GLY A 46 -8.36 9.88 -9.06
C GLY A 46 -7.57 8.57 -9.12
N GLY A 47 -8.18 7.52 -8.56
CA GLY A 47 -7.76 6.14 -8.73
C GLY A 47 -8.76 5.34 -9.56
N VAL A 48 -8.38 4.09 -9.85
CA VAL A 48 -9.21 3.14 -10.60
C VAL A 48 -9.22 1.80 -9.87
N ASP A 49 -10.43 1.29 -9.64
CA ASP A 49 -10.71 -0.06 -9.14
C ASP A 49 -11.18 -0.96 -10.30
N VAL A 50 -10.68 -2.19 -10.33
CA VAL A 50 -11.15 -3.27 -11.21
C VAL A 50 -11.55 -4.46 -10.34
N ALA A 51 -12.86 -4.64 -10.16
CA ALA A 51 -13.46 -5.59 -9.25
C ALA A 51 -14.36 -6.62 -9.95
N PRO A 52 -14.70 -7.74 -9.29
CA PRO A 52 -15.71 -8.66 -9.79
C PRO A 52 -17.09 -7.99 -9.90
N GLY A 53 -17.67 -8.01 -11.08
CA GLY A 53 -19.00 -7.49 -11.36
C GLY A 53 -20.07 -8.28 -10.60
N GLN A 54 -21.06 -7.56 -10.08
CA GLN A 54 -22.20 -8.18 -9.41
C GLN A 54 -23.22 -8.71 -10.43
N GLU A 55 -24.09 -9.60 -9.96
CA GLU A 55 -25.27 -10.01 -10.71
C GLU A 55 -26.15 -8.80 -11.04
N GLY A 56 -26.62 -8.71 -12.29
CA GLY A 56 -27.37 -7.55 -12.79
C GLY A 56 -26.51 -6.32 -13.15
N SER A 57 -25.19 -6.34 -12.93
CA SER A 57 -24.31 -5.29 -13.43
C SER A 57 -24.13 -5.35 -14.95
N LYS A 58 -23.71 -4.25 -15.58
CA LYS A 58 -23.48 -4.18 -17.04
C LYS A 58 -22.47 -5.22 -17.55
N VAL A 59 -21.51 -5.62 -16.72
CA VAL A 59 -20.48 -6.59 -17.06
C VAL A 59 -20.85 -8.02 -16.66
N GLY A 60 -22.01 -8.20 -16.02
CA GLY A 60 -22.47 -9.49 -15.50
C GLY A 60 -21.71 -9.97 -14.27
N LYS A 61 -22.22 -11.05 -13.67
CA LYS A 61 -21.63 -11.68 -12.48
C LYS A 61 -20.23 -12.21 -12.78
N GLY A 62 -19.22 -11.69 -12.08
CA GLY A 62 -17.81 -12.03 -12.25
C GLY A 62 -17.16 -11.49 -13.52
N GLY A 63 -17.80 -10.57 -14.26
CA GLY A 63 -17.14 -9.78 -15.30
C GLY A 63 -16.30 -8.66 -14.68
N PRO A 64 -15.29 -8.10 -15.36
CA PRO A 64 -14.45 -7.04 -14.80
C PRO A 64 -15.19 -5.70 -14.77
N ALA A 65 -15.59 -5.26 -13.58
CA ALA A 65 -16.22 -3.96 -13.36
C ALA A 65 -15.14 -2.91 -13.05
N VAL A 66 -15.14 -1.80 -13.79
CA VAL A 66 -14.20 -0.69 -13.60
C VAL A 66 -14.90 0.47 -12.91
N GLU A 67 -14.36 0.96 -11.79
CA GLU A 67 -14.94 2.06 -11.02
C GLU A 67 -13.87 3.13 -10.72
N PRO A 68 -13.94 4.30 -11.37
CA PRO A 68 -13.11 5.45 -11.02
C PRO A 68 -13.48 6.01 -9.64
N PHE A 69 -12.48 6.30 -8.83
CA PHE A 69 -12.69 6.76 -7.45
C PHE A 69 -11.82 7.95 -7.07
N TYR A 70 -12.17 8.57 -5.94
CA TYR A 70 -11.26 9.41 -5.16
C TYR A 70 -11.19 8.87 -3.74
N GLU A 71 -10.10 9.20 -3.05
CA GLU A 71 -9.84 8.66 -1.72
C GLU A 71 -9.13 9.67 -0.82
N THR A 72 -9.13 9.35 0.47
CA THR A 72 -8.30 10.00 1.48
C THR A 72 -7.59 8.93 2.29
N ILE A 73 -6.28 9.11 2.49
CA ILE A 73 -5.46 8.26 3.37
C ILE A 73 -4.85 9.14 4.46
N THR A 74 -5.00 8.75 5.72
CA THR A 74 -4.37 9.44 6.85
C THR A 74 -3.45 8.47 7.58
N PHE A 75 -2.22 8.88 7.84
CA PHE A 75 -1.23 8.15 8.65
C PHE A 75 -0.88 8.96 9.88
N GLU A 76 -0.97 8.34 11.05
CA GLU A 76 -0.73 8.98 12.34
C GLU A 76 0.13 8.06 13.21
N PRO A 77 1.09 8.62 13.98
CA PRO A 77 1.83 7.85 14.99
C PRO A 77 0.88 7.06 15.89
N ALA A 78 1.10 5.75 16.04
CA ALA A 78 0.30 4.91 16.92
C ALA A 78 1.04 4.63 18.23
N ALA A 79 2.06 3.79 18.17
CA ALA A 79 2.76 3.25 19.33
C ALA A 79 4.07 2.58 18.90
N ASP A 80 4.92 2.29 19.86
CA ASP A 80 5.98 1.28 19.73
C ASP A 80 5.54 -0.06 20.35
N ALA A 81 6.27 -1.12 20.01
CA ALA A 81 6.06 -2.43 20.58
C ALA A 81 7.38 -3.21 20.67
N LYS A 82 7.41 -4.21 21.56
CA LYS A 82 8.54 -5.13 21.68
C LYS A 82 8.07 -6.58 21.66
N ASN A 83 8.37 -7.29 20.59
CA ASN A 83 8.05 -8.71 20.46
C ASN A 83 9.20 -9.58 20.98
N ALA A 84 8.85 -10.64 21.71
CA ALA A 84 9.78 -11.64 22.23
C ALA A 84 11.04 -11.06 22.91
N SER A 85 10.93 -9.87 23.52
CA SER A 85 12.04 -9.14 24.13
C SER A 85 13.19 -8.72 23.20
N GLU A 86 13.08 -8.92 21.88
CA GLU A 86 14.19 -8.69 20.92
C GLU A 86 13.84 -7.74 19.77
N GLN A 87 12.63 -7.86 19.23
CA GLN A 87 12.20 -7.10 18.07
C GLN A 87 11.49 -5.84 18.55
N TYR A 88 12.12 -4.69 18.34
CA TYR A 88 11.51 -3.38 18.59
C TYR A 88 10.84 -2.87 17.31
N LEU A 89 9.61 -2.42 17.45
CA LEU A 89 8.74 -1.99 16.36
C LEU A 89 8.19 -0.60 16.65
N VAL A 90 8.03 0.20 15.61
CA VAL A 90 7.34 1.50 15.68
C VAL A 90 6.23 1.50 14.63
N ALA A 91 5.01 1.83 15.04
CA ALA A 91 3.82 1.71 14.20
C ALA A 91 3.13 3.06 13.97
N MET A 92 2.72 3.30 12.73
CA MET A 92 1.71 4.29 12.39
C MET A 92 0.39 3.55 12.19
N TYR A 93 -0.71 4.06 12.71
CA TYR A 93 -2.01 3.61 12.22
C TYR A 93 -2.34 4.37 10.94
N TYR A 94 -3.14 3.76 10.09
CA TYR A 94 -3.69 4.44 8.93
C TYR A 94 -5.15 4.09 8.70
N LYS A 95 -5.84 5.02 8.04
CA LYS A 95 -7.16 4.82 7.48
C LYS A 95 -7.15 5.22 6.01
N GLN A 96 -7.85 4.44 5.19
CA GLN A 96 -8.12 4.74 3.79
C GLN A 96 -9.62 4.69 3.55
N GLU A 97 -10.15 5.75 2.98
CA GLU A 97 -11.57 5.91 2.68
C GLU A 97 -11.74 6.21 1.19
N VAL A 98 -12.50 5.37 0.49
CA VAL A 98 -12.60 5.41 -0.98
C VAL A 98 -14.06 5.62 -1.41
N PHE A 99 -14.25 6.55 -2.33
CA PHE A 99 -15.55 7.03 -2.78
C PHE A 99 -15.63 7.02 -4.30
N ARG A 100 -16.75 6.55 -4.84
CA ARG A 100 -16.95 6.54 -6.30
C ARG A 100 -17.06 7.95 -6.84
N LYS A 101 -16.43 8.22 -7.98
CA LYS A 101 -16.57 9.53 -8.64
C LYS A 101 -17.98 9.80 -9.15
N ARG A 102 -18.72 8.76 -9.56
CA ARG A 102 -20.04 8.92 -10.18
C ARG A 102 -21.15 9.36 -9.22
N ASP A 103 -21.05 9.02 -7.94
CA ASP A 103 -22.14 9.24 -6.97
C ASP A 103 -21.67 9.61 -5.55
N ASN A 104 -20.37 9.77 -5.31
CA ASN A 104 -19.77 10.02 -3.99
C ASN A 104 -20.08 8.95 -2.94
N GLY A 105 -20.60 7.78 -3.36
CA GLY A 105 -20.87 6.67 -2.47
C GLY A 105 -19.56 6.05 -1.99
N LYS A 106 -19.39 5.95 -0.67
CA LYS A 106 -18.29 5.21 -0.06
C LYS A 106 -18.44 3.73 -0.38
N PHE A 107 -17.38 3.09 -0.86
CA PHE A 107 -17.41 1.67 -1.25
C PHE A 107 -16.22 0.85 -0.76
N HIS A 108 -15.24 1.52 -0.16
CA HIS A 108 -14.14 0.88 0.56
C HIS A 108 -13.79 1.68 1.83
N ASP A 109 -13.50 0.96 2.91
CA ASP A 109 -12.90 1.48 4.14
C ASP A 109 -11.85 0.48 4.59
N GLN A 110 -10.66 0.96 4.92
CA GLN A 110 -9.55 0.12 5.35
C GLN A 110 -8.85 0.78 6.53
N ARG A 111 -8.60 -0.01 7.58
CA ARG A 111 -7.97 0.46 8.83
C ARG A 111 -6.87 -0.50 9.24
N GLY A 112 -5.70 0.03 9.58
CA GLY A 112 -4.57 -0.81 9.91
C GLY A 112 -3.35 -0.06 10.42
N TYR A 113 -2.21 -0.72 10.34
CA TYR A 113 -0.91 -0.21 10.73
C TYR A 113 0.13 -0.42 9.64
N LEU A 114 1.01 0.56 9.47
CA LEU A 114 2.34 0.36 8.90
C LEU A 114 3.34 0.32 10.05
N ILE A 115 4.13 -0.75 10.13
CA ILE A 115 4.97 -1.05 11.28
C ILE A 115 6.41 -1.21 10.81
N TYR A 116 7.30 -0.38 11.33
CA TYR A 116 8.71 -0.41 11.00
C TYR A 116 9.52 -1.28 11.97
N ASP A 117 10.23 -2.25 11.42
CA ASP A 117 11.28 -3.01 12.09
C ASP A 117 12.65 -2.53 11.62
N LYS A 118 13.26 -1.67 12.44
CA LYS A 118 14.58 -1.10 12.15
C LYS A 118 15.69 -2.15 12.14
N LYS A 119 15.62 -3.15 13.02
CA LYS A 119 16.69 -4.15 13.13
C LYS A 119 16.75 -5.02 11.88
N ASN A 120 15.59 -5.44 11.38
CA ASN A 120 15.48 -6.32 10.22
C ASN A 120 15.31 -5.58 8.89
N GLN A 121 15.14 -4.25 8.91
CA GLN A 121 14.87 -3.42 7.73
C GLN A 121 13.64 -3.91 6.96
N VAL A 122 12.57 -4.20 7.70
CA VAL A 122 11.28 -4.66 7.18
C VAL A 122 10.19 -3.67 7.59
N VAL A 123 9.19 -3.52 6.72
CA VAL A 123 7.92 -2.88 7.06
C VAL A 123 6.82 -3.93 6.97
N TYR A 124 5.97 -3.97 7.98
CA TYR A 124 4.75 -4.76 7.98
C TYR A 124 3.55 -3.86 7.68
N ASN A 125 2.65 -4.31 6.81
CA ASN A 125 1.33 -3.70 6.65
C ASN A 125 0.29 -4.67 7.18
N SER A 126 -0.44 -4.27 8.21
CA SER A 126 -1.50 -5.07 8.83
C SER A 126 -2.79 -4.28 8.86
N TYR A 127 -3.84 -4.75 8.19
CA TYR A 127 -5.11 -4.02 8.14
C TYR A 127 -6.32 -4.94 8.08
N CYS A 128 -7.49 -4.37 8.33
CA CYS A 128 -8.78 -5.02 8.09
C CYS A 128 -9.69 -4.11 7.27
N ILE A 129 -10.65 -4.75 6.58
CA ILE A 129 -11.73 -4.10 5.84
C ILE A 129 -13.09 -4.52 6.43
N PRO A 130 -14.18 -3.76 6.23
CA PRO A 130 -15.52 -4.09 6.75
C PRO A 130 -16.19 -5.23 5.97
N ARG A 131 -15.40 -6.21 5.52
CA ARG A 131 -15.83 -7.50 4.95
C ARG A 131 -15.47 -8.67 5.88
N ALA A 132 -15.04 -8.38 7.11
CA ALA A 132 -14.44 -9.35 8.03
C ALA A 132 -13.26 -10.09 7.37
N VAL A 133 -12.38 -9.32 6.73
CA VAL A 133 -11.11 -9.78 6.14
C VAL A 133 -10.00 -8.90 6.70
N CYS A 134 -8.92 -9.53 7.14
CA CYS A 134 -7.70 -8.87 7.60
C CYS A 134 -6.49 -9.45 6.87
N VAL A 135 -5.50 -8.58 6.60
CA VAL A 135 -4.30 -8.87 5.83
C VAL A 135 -3.08 -8.44 6.62
N VAL A 136 -2.03 -9.27 6.59
CA VAL A 136 -0.69 -9.00 7.08
C VAL A 136 0.29 -9.28 5.94
N THR A 137 1.03 -8.26 5.54
CA THR A 137 2.06 -8.35 4.51
C THR A 137 3.38 -7.78 5.00
N GLU A 138 4.45 -8.21 4.34
CA GLU A 138 5.80 -7.76 4.64
C GLU A 138 6.44 -7.20 3.38
N GLY A 139 7.27 -6.18 3.55
CA GLY A 139 8.06 -5.57 2.48
C GLY A 139 9.38 -5.03 3.01
N LYS A 140 10.37 -4.89 2.14
CA LYS A 140 11.66 -4.30 2.52
C LYS A 140 11.46 -2.81 2.83
N ALA A 141 12.05 -2.32 3.92
CA ALA A 141 11.98 -0.91 4.28
C ALA A 141 12.62 -0.01 3.20
N GLY A 142 11.94 1.09 2.90
CA GLY A 142 12.37 2.09 1.91
C GLY A 142 11.22 3.05 1.57
N ASN A 143 11.46 3.97 0.63
CA ASN A 143 10.42 4.90 0.17
C ASN A 143 9.56 4.32 -0.97
N LYS A 144 9.97 3.17 -1.50
CA LYS A 144 9.19 2.33 -2.39
C LYS A 144 9.21 0.92 -1.81
N ILE A 145 8.05 0.43 -1.39
CA ILE A 145 7.91 -0.83 -0.66
C ILE A 145 7.00 -1.74 -1.48
N ASP A 146 7.51 -2.91 -1.82
CA ASP A 146 6.72 -4.00 -2.38
C ASP A 146 6.34 -4.95 -1.24
N PHE A 147 5.06 -4.95 -0.90
CA PHE A 147 4.44 -5.80 0.09
C PHE A 147 3.87 -7.06 -0.54
N LYS A 148 4.02 -8.19 0.16
CA LYS A 148 3.37 -9.45 -0.19
C LYS A 148 2.89 -10.20 1.05
N THR A 149 1.77 -10.93 0.91
CA THR A 149 1.30 -11.80 2.00
C THR A 149 2.20 -13.01 2.20
N GLY A 150 2.34 -13.42 3.46
CA GLY A 150 2.85 -14.74 3.82
C GLY A 150 1.73 -15.79 3.89
N LYS A 151 2.10 -17.06 4.13
CA LYS A 151 1.16 -18.19 4.20
C LYS A 151 -0.01 -18.02 5.20
N ARG A 152 0.20 -17.27 6.28
CA ARG A 152 -0.83 -16.96 7.30
C ARG A 152 -1.20 -15.47 7.32
N GLY A 153 -0.93 -14.78 6.21
CA GLY A 153 -1.10 -13.34 6.09
C GLY A 153 -2.54 -12.91 5.84
N ILE A 154 -3.48 -13.84 5.67
CA ILE A 154 -4.89 -13.50 5.42
C ILE A 154 -5.75 -14.26 6.41
N ALA A 155 -6.67 -13.54 7.04
CA ALA A 155 -7.71 -14.10 7.90
C ALA A 155 -9.06 -13.53 7.49
N GLU A 156 -10.08 -14.36 7.41
CA GLU A 156 -11.40 -13.94 6.92
C GLU A 156 -12.53 -14.75 7.58
N SER A 157 -13.76 -14.24 7.46
CA SER A 157 -14.95 -14.93 7.97
C SER A 157 -15.22 -16.23 7.20
N THR A 158 -15.94 -17.17 7.85
CA THR A 158 -16.38 -18.43 7.21
C THR A 158 -17.16 -18.21 5.92
N TYR A 159 -17.95 -17.14 5.83
CA TYR A 159 -18.69 -16.81 4.61
C TYR A 159 -17.74 -16.42 3.47
N MET A 160 -16.75 -15.57 3.75
CA MET A 160 -15.72 -15.18 2.77
C MET A 160 -14.94 -16.41 2.30
N THR A 161 -14.48 -17.26 3.22
CA THR A 161 -13.79 -18.52 2.90
C THR A 161 -14.59 -19.42 1.95
N ALA A 162 -15.90 -19.48 2.11
CA ALA A 162 -16.74 -20.34 1.28
C ALA A 162 -17.14 -19.72 -0.07
N ASN A 163 -17.19 -18.38 -0.20
CA ASN A 163 -17.88 -17.72 -1.32
C ASN A 163 -17.03 -16.71 -2.11
N ASP A 164 -16.02 -16.11 -1.47
CA ASP A 164 -15.22 -15.01 -2.01
C ASP A 164 -13.85 -14.95 -1.29
N THR A 165 -13.12 -16.06 -1.31
CA THR A 165 -11.92 -16.20 -0.48
C THR A 165 -10.75 -15.42 -1.05
N THR A 166 -10.04 -14.70 -0.18
CA THR A 166 -8.80 -14.01 -0.55
C THR A 166 -7.62 -14.98 -0.41
N THR A 167 -6.88 -15.18 -1.50
CA THR A 167 -5.84 -16.20 -1.62
C THR A 167 -4.41 -15.64 -1.62
N ASP A 168 -4.23 -14.41 -2.09
CA ASP A 168 -2.96 -13.68 -2.06
C ASP A 168 -3.27 -12.16 -2.09
N PHE A 169 -2.33 -11.36 -1.62
CA PHE A 169 -2.37 -9.92 -1.72
C PHE A 169 -0.96 -9.34 -1.93
N THR A 170 -0.86 -8.39 -2.84
CA THR A 170 0.36 -7.63 -3.12
C THR A 170 0.06 -6.13 -3.20
N LEU A 171 0.98 -5.31 -2.72
CA LEU A 171 0.87 -3.85 -2.76
C LEU A 171 2.25 -3.25 -3.03
N THR A 172 2.38 -2.42 -4.05
CA THR A 172 3.51 -1.50 -4.18
C THR A 172 3.08 -0.15 -3.64
N LEU A 173 3.77 0.36 -2.63
CA LEU A 173 3.58 1.69 -2.05
C LEU A 173 4.81 2.55 -2.37
N ASP A 174 4.64 3.67 -3.08
CA ASP A 174 5.73 4.54 -3.52
C ASP A 174 5.49 5.99 -3.06
N PHE A 175 6.33 6.44 -2.16
CA PHE A 175 6.41 7.80 -1.63
C PHE A 175 7.84 8.35 -1.77
N SER A 176 8.56 7.90 -2.80
CA SER A 176 9.91 8.37 -3.09
C SER A 176 9.96 9.83 -3.59
N GLU A 177 8.84 10.34 -4.10
CA GLU A 177 8.68 11.72 -4.50
C GLU A 177 8.06 12.56 -3.37
N LYS A 178 8.63 13.72 -3.08
CA LYS A 178 8.11 14.63 -2.05
C LYS A 178 6.64 14.97 -2.31
N ASP A 179 5.83 14.86 -1.25
CA ASP A 179 4.40 15.18 -1.22
C ASP A 179 3.57 14.44 -2.27
N LYS A 180 4.07 13.30 -2.76
CA LYS A 180 3.32 12.36 -3.61
C LYS A 180 3.34 10.96 -3.01
N LEU A 181 2.19 10.31 -3.08
CA LEU A 181 2.01 8.92 -2.71
C LEU A 181 1.34 8.20 -3.88
N LYS A 182 1.94 7.10 -4.36
CA LYS A 182 1.38 6.26 -5.40
C LYS A 182 1.26 4.84 -4.88
N TYR A 183 0.25 4.12 -5.32
CA TYR A 183 0.19 2.69 -5.07
C TYR A 183 -0.44 1.91 -6.21
N ASN A 184 -0.10 0.63 -6.26
CA ASN A 184 -0.82 -0.38 -7.02
C ASN A 184 -0.99 -1.60 -6.12
N GLN A 185 -2.20 -2.12 -6.02
CA GLN A 185 -2.48 -3.35 -5.26
C GLN A 185 -3.22 -4.36 -6.12
N THR A 186 -3.00 -5.62 -5.78
CA THR A 186 -3.76 -6.75 -6.32
C THR A 186 -4.19 -7.64 -5.17
N THR A 187 -5.50 -7.88 -5.08
CA THR A 187 -6.12 -8.89 -4.21
C THR A 187 -6.52 -10.07 -5.08
N SER A 188 -5.92 -11.24 -4.86
CA SER A 188 -6.25 -12.45 -5.60
C SER A 188 -7.43 -13.14 -4.94
N LEU A 189 -8.56 -13.17 -5.63
CA LEU A 189 -9.83 -13.71 -5.14
C LEU A 189 -10.15 -15.04 -5.83
N GLN A 190 -10.81 -15.93 -5.10
CA GLN A 190 -11.58 -17.02 -5.69
C GLN A 190 -13.06 -16.70 -5.46
N VAL A 191 -13.72 -16.17 -6.49
CA VAL A 191 -15.04 -15.55 -6.41
C VAL A 191 -15.91 -16.00 -7.58
N TYR A 192 -17.20 -16.26 -7.33
CA TYR A 192 -18.12 -16.79 -8.33
C TYR A 192 -17.58 -18.06 -9.03
N GLY A 193 -16.86 -18.91 -8.28
CA GLY A 193 -16.34 -20.19 -8.76
C GLY A 193 -15.09 -20.09 -9.65
N LYS A 194 -14.47 -18.92 -9.80
CA LYS A 194 -13.26 -18.73 -10.62
C LYS A 194 -12.26 -17.77 -9.97
N PRO A 195 -10.97 -17.83 -10.34
CA PRO A 195 -10.00 -16.83 -9.90
C PRO A 195 -10.33 -15.46 -10.52
N PHE A 196 -10.11 -14.40 -9.74
CA PHE A 196 -10.20 -13.01 -10.18
C PHE A 196 -9.07 -12.18 -9.54
N ALA A 197 -8.38 -11.39 -10.34
CA ALA A 197 -7.39 -10.43 -9.86
C ALA A 197 -8.07 -9.08 -9.67
N HIS A 198 -8.49 -8.79 -8.44
CA HIS A 198 -9.01 -7.48 -8.07
C HIS A 198 -7.84 -6.52 -7.98
N SER A 199 -7.89 -5.39 -8.67
CA SER A 199 -6.78 -4.43 -8.68
C SER A 199 -7.25 -3.01 -8.40
N ASP A 200 -6.50 -2.29 -7.56
CA ASP A 200 -6.69 -0.86 -7.35
C ASP A 200 -5.37 -0.13 -7.58
N SER A 201 -5.47 1.08 -8.12
CA SER A 201 -4.31 1.98 -8.25
C SER A 201 -4.71 3.41 -7.93
N GLY A 202 -3.81 4.14 -7.28
CA GLY A 202 -4.05 5.50 -6.84
C GLY A 202 -2.79 6.36 -6.88
N SER A 203 -2.98 7.65 -7.12
CA SER A 203 -1.98 8.70 -6.97
C SER A 203 -2.57 9.81 -6.10
N LEU A 204 -1.84 10.20 -5.07
CA LEU A 204 -2.29 11.14 -4.05
C LEU A 204 -1.24 12.22 -3.81
N THR A 205 -1.70 13.37 -3.35
CA THR A 205 -0.87 14.46 -2.87
C THR A 205 -1.12 14.69 -1.39
N ARG A 206 -0.08 15.13 -0.67
CA ARG A 206 -0.21 15.53 0.73
C ARG A 206 -1.12 16.75 0.84
N VAL A 207 -2.02 16.72 1.80
CA VAL A 207 -2.80 17.90 2.21
C VAL A 207 -1.86 18.84 2.97
N LYS A 208 -1.79 20.10 2.51
CA LYS A 208 -1.00 21.15 3.15
C LYS A 208 -1.71 21.76 4.33
#